data_AF-A0A1D6EQN4-F1
#
_entry.id   AF-A0A1D6EQN4-F1
#
_cell.length_a   1.000
_cell.length_b   1.000
_cell.length_c   1.000
_cell.angle_alpha   90.00
_cell.angle_beta   90.00
_cell.angle_gamma   90.00
#
_symmetry.space_group_name_H-M   'P 1'
#
loop_
_entity.id
_entity.type
_entity.pdbx_description
1 polymer ?
#
loop_
_entity_poly.entity_id
_entity_poly.type
_entity_poly.pdbx_seq_one_letter_code
_entity_poly.pdbx_strand_id
1 'polypeptide(L)'
;MYLQVIADNVGDNVGDIVGMGSYLFGSYAESSCAALVVASISSFGINHQFTPMVYPLLVSSVGIIACLITTLFATDFFEIKAVSEIEPALKKQLIISTVVMTIGIALMLAWSSIHLHHL
;
A
#
# COMPACT_ATOMS: atom_id res chain seq x y z
N MET A 1 -1.26 -34.85 21.74
CA MET A 1 -0.08 -33.98 21.53
C MET A 1 0.20 -33.75 20.04
N TYR A 2 0.43 -34.78 19.22
CA TYR A 2 0.68 -34.61 17.76
C TYR A 2 -0.46 -33.93 16.99
N LEU A 3 -1.71 -34.27 17.28
CA LEU A 3 -2.86 -33.62 16.61
C LEU A 3 -2.97 -32.12 16.93
N GLN A 4 -2.53 -31.71 18.12
CA GLN A 4 -2.62 -30.31 18.56
C GLN A 4 -1.58 -29.44 17.86
N VAL A 5 -0.34 -29.92 17.68
CA VAL A 5 0.67 -29.19 16.89
C VAL A 5 0.34 -29.13 15.40
N ILE A 6 -0.35 -30.15 14.87
CA ILE A 6 -0.85 -30.11 13.49
C ILE A 6 -1.97 -29.07 13.36
N ALA A 7 -2.89 -29.02 14.33
CA ALA A 7 -3.97 -28.03 14.33
C ALA A 7 -3.45 -26.60 14.48
N ASP A 8 -2.38 -26.39 15.27
CA ASP A 8 -1.73 -25.10 15.47
C ASP A 8 -1.11 -24.57 14.16
N ASN A 9 -0.27 -25.38 13.50
CA ASN A 9 0.34 -24.99 12.22
C ASN A 9 -0.69 -24.79 11.09
N VAL A 10 -1.81 -25.53 11.10
CA VAL A 10 -2.92 -25.29 10.17
C VAL A 10 -3.64 -23.98 10.55
N GLY A 11 -3.81 -23.72 11.85
CA GLY A 11 -4.34 -22.50 12.41
C GLY A 11 -3.57 -21.26 11.98
N ASP A 12 -2.23 -21.28 12.05
CA ASP A 12 -1.38 -20.15 11.63
C ASP A 12 -1.59 -19.79 10.16
N ASN A 13 -1.69 -20.79 9.27
CA ASN A 13 -1.95 -20.53 7.85
C ASN A 13 -3.38 -20.01 7.61
N VAL A 14 -4.39 -20.59 8.26
CA VAL A 14 -5.79 -20.25 8.01
C VAL A 14 -6.18 -18.94 8.69
N GLY A 15 -5.72 -18.71 9.91
CA GLY A 15 -5.97 -17.49 10.68
C GLY A 15 -5.07 -16.36 10.22
N ASP A 16 -3.77 -16.52 10.41
CA ASP A 16 -2.83 -15.40 10.30
C ASP A 16 -2.54 -15.03 8.84
N ILE A 17 -2.56 -15.98 7.90
CA ILE A 17 -2.33 -15.68 6.49
C ILE A 17 -3.64 -15.39 5.75
N VAL A 18 -4.57 -16.34 5.74
CA VAL A 18 -5.82 -16.17 4.96
C VAL A 18 -6.73 -15.11 5.60
N GLY A 19 -6.90 -15.15 6.93
CA GLY A 19 -7.69 -14.18 7.66
C GLY A 19 -7.15 -12.76 7.51
N MET A 20 -5.87 -12.54 7.81
CA MET A 20 -5.25 -11.22 7.68
C MET A 20 -5.26 -10.70 6.24
N GLY A 21 -5.04 -11.57 5.26
CA GLY A 21 -5.12 -11.21 3.83
C GLY A 21 -6.50 -10.69 3.45
N SER A 22 -7.57 -11.37 3.87
CA SER A 22 -8.96 -10.93 3.60
C SER A 22 -9.29 -9.61 4.29
N TYR A 23 -8.79 -9.39 5.51
CA TYR A 23 -8.97 -8.16 6.27
C TYR A 23 -8.29 -6.95 5.61
N LEU A 24 -7.04 -7.13 5.15
CA LEU A 24 -6.30 -6.08 4.43
C LEU A 24 -6.94 -5.76 3.08
N PHE A 25 -7.40 -6.77 2.35
CA PHE A 25 -8.13 -6.55 1.09
C PHE A 25 -9.43 -5.78 1.30
N GLY A 26 -10.22 -6.13 2.33
CA GLY A 26 -11.42 -5.39 2.71
C GLY A 26 -11.12 -3.92 3.00
N SER A 27 -10.10 -3.64 3.82
CA SER A 27 -9.68 -2.27 4.15
C SER A 27 -9.24 -1.47 2.91
N TYR A 28 -8.53 -2.10 1.99
CA TYR A 28 -8.13 -1.49 0.71
C TYR A 28 -9.32 -1.18 -0.20
N ALA A 29 -10.26 -2.13 -0.33
CA ALA A 29 -11.44 -1.96 -1.17
C ALA A 29 -12.38 -0.88 -0.61
N GLU A 30 -12.64 -0.90 0.70
CA GLU A 30 -13.52 0.08 1.37
C GLU A 30 -12.96 1.50 1.27
N SER A 31 -11.66 1.69 1.54
CA SER A 31 -11.02 3.02 1.43
C SER A 31 -11.04 3.57 0.00
N SER A 32 -10.77 2.71 -0.99
CA SER A 32 -10.81 3.09 -2.42
C SER A 32 -12.24 3.46 -2.86
N CYS A 33 -13.22 2.63 -2.51
CA CYS A 33 -14.63 2.87 -2.84
C CYS A 33 -15.17 4.13 -2.15
N ALA A 34 -14.83 4.37 -0.88
CA ALA A 34 -15.23 5.58 -0.15
C ALA A 34 -14.72 6.85 -0.85
N ALA A 35 -13.45 6.86 -1.27
CA ALA A 35 -12.88 7.98 -2.02
C ALA A 35 -13.57 8.17 -3.38
N LEU A 36 -13.85 7.08 -4.11
CA LEU A 36 -14.55 7.12 -5.40
C LEU A 36 -15.99 7.65 -5.30
N VAL A 37 -16.73 7.23 -4.27
CA VAL A 37 -18.11 7.69 -4.03
C VAL A 37 -18.11 9.20 -3.77
N VAL A 38 -17.22 9.70 -2.91
CA VAL A 38 -17.10 11.14 -2.64
C VAL A 38 -16.63 11.90 -3.89
N ALA A 39 -15.68 11.36 -4.65
CA ALA A 39 -15.20 11.98 -5.89
C ALA A 39 -16.31 12.07 -6.95
N SER A 40 -17.18 11.06 -7.06
CA SER A 40 -18.25 11.00 -8.07
C SER A 40 -19.31 12.09 -7.91
N ILE A 41 -19.60 12.53 -6.68
CA ILE A 41 -20.55 13.61 -6.40
C ILE A 41 -19.88 15.00 -6.34
N SER A 42 -18.54 15.04 -6.40
CA SER A 42 -17.75 16.27 -6.38
C SER A 42 -17.64 16.88 -7.79
N SER A 43 -16.94 18.02 -7.90
CA SER A 43 -16.61 18.65 -9.19
C SER A 43 -15.87 17.70 -10.14
N PHE A 44 -15.12 16.72 -9.62
CA PHE A 44 -14.40 15.74 -10.44
C PHE A 44 -15.36 14.82 -11.21
N GLY A 45 -16.42 14.33 -10.55
CA GLY A 45 -17.44 13.50 -11.20
C GLY A 45 -18.43 14.30 -12.04
N ILE A 46 -18.88 15.47 -11.55
CA ILE A 46 -19.84 16.33 -12.27
C ILE A 46 -19.27 16.84 -13.58
N ASN A 47 -17.99 17.25 -13.60
CA ASN A 47 -17.33 17.71 -14.83
C ASN A 47 -16.75 16.56 -15.66
N HIS A 48 -17.07 15.30 -15.34
CA HIS A 48 -16.56 14.09 -16.01
C HIS A 48 -15.03 14.06 -16.16
N GLN A 49 -14.31 14.58 -15.16
CA GLN A 49 -12.86 14.60 -15.16
C GLN A 49 -12.32 13.22 -14.72
N PHE A 50 -11.95 12.40 -15.69
CA PHE A 50 -11.52 11.03 -15.45
C PHE A 50 -10.30 10.93 -14.51
N THR A 51 -9.25 11.72 -14.77
CA THR A 51 -7.98 11.69 -14.02
C THR A 51 -8.16 11.92 -12.50
N PRO A 52 -8.81 13.00 -12.03
CA PRO A 52 -9.04 13.18 -10.60
C PRO A 52 -10.08 12.22 -10.01
N MET A 53 -11.01 11.69 -10.83
CA MET A 53 -11.96 10.68 -10.38
C MET A 53 -11.27 9.36 -10.01
N VAL A 54 -10.31 8.90 -10.82
CA VAL A 54 -9.55 7.66 -10.54
C VAL A 54 -8.30 7.87 -9.68
N TYR A 55 -8.14 9.06 -9.08
CA TYR A 55 -7.00 9.40 -8.23
C TYR A 55 -6.68 8.37 -7.13
N PRO A 56 -7.65 7.82 -6.34
CA PRO A 56 -7.32 6.80 -5.34
C PRO A 56 -6.66 5.56 -5.94
N LEU A 57 -7.06 5.12 -7.14
CA LEU A 57 -6.48 3.97 -7.83
C LEU A 57 -5.07 4.27 -8.36
N LEU A 58 -4.83 5.51 -8.80
CA LEU A 58 -3.50 5.95 -9.23
C LEU A 58 -2.52 5.98 -8.05
N VAL A 59 -2.96 6.44 -6.88
CA VAL A 59 -2.16 6.42 -5.65
C VAL A 59 -1.78 4.98 -5.29
N SER A 60 -2.72 4.03 -5.35
CA SER A 60 -2.44 2.62 -5.11
C SER A 60 -1.44 2.04 -6.13
N SER A 61 -1.54 2.43 -7.40
CA SER A 61 -0.62 1.98 -8.46
C SER A 61 0.81 2.46 -8.22
N VAL A 62 0.99 3.72 -7.80
CA VAL A 62 2.31 4.24 -7.38
C VAL A 62 2.79 3.56 -6.11
N GLY A 63 1.88 3.24 -5.18
CA GLY A 63 2.18 2.46 -3.98
C GLY A 63 2.82 1.11 -4.29
N ILE A 64 2.34 0.38 -5.31
CA ILE A 64 2.94 -0.90 -5.73
C ILE A 64 4.40 -0.70 -6.17
N ILE A 65 4.68 0.34 -6.96
CA ILE A 65 6.04 0.66 -7.41
C ILE A 65 6.94 1.07 -6.24
N ALA A 66 6.43 1.90 -5.31
CA ALA A 66 7.14 2.31 -4.12
C ALA A 66 7.49 1.13 -3.21
N CYS A 67 6.55 0.18 -3.03
CA CYS A 67 6.78 -1.06 -2.29
C CYS A 67 7.83 -1.93 -2.97
N LEU A 68 7.77 -2.08 -4.30
CA LEU A 68 8.78 -2.84 -5.05
C LEU A 68 10.19 -2.28 -4.79
N ILE A 69 10.37 -0.96 -4.93
CA ILE A 69 11.65 -0.30 -4.65
C ILE A 69 12.09 -0.57 -3.21
N THR A 70 11.19 -0.42 -2.24
CA THR A 70 11.49 -0.65 -0.81
C THR A 70 11.88 -2.09 -0.52
N THR A 71 11.24 -3.06 -1.18
CA THR A 71 11.57 -4.49 -1.03
C THR A 71 12.99 -4.78 -1.51
N LEU A 72 13.42 -4.20 -2.64
CA LEU A 72 14.78 -4.38 -3.14
C LEU A 72 15.83 -3.92 -2.11
N PHE A 73 15.59 -2.81 -1.41
CA PHE A 73 16.48 -2.36 -0.32
C PHE A 73 16.67 -3.41 0.77
N ALA A 74 15.60 -4.09 1.18
CA ALA A 74 15.69 -5.09 2.24
C ALA A 74 16.26 -6.44 1.77
N THR A 75 15.98 -6.84 0.53
CA THR A 75 16.42 -8.14 0.01
C THR A 75 17.86 -8.12 -0.48
N ASP A 76 18.28 -7.07 -1.19
CA ASP A 76 19.56 -7.06 -1.92
C ASP A 76 20.66 -6.24 -1.20
N PHE A 77 20.30 -5.19 -0.45
CA PHE A 77 21.28 -4.24 0.10
C PHE A 77 21.60 -4.45 1.58
N PHE A 78 20.70 -5.09 2.35
CA PHE A 78 20.89 -5.31 3.78
C PHE A 78 20.87 -6.80 4.12
N GLU A 79 22.03 -7.36 4.44
CA GLU A 79 22.14 -8.72 4.96
C GLU A 79 22.03 -8.72 6.49
N ILE A 80 21.12 -9.54 7.03
CA ILE A 80 20.90 -9.71 8.47
C ILE A 80 21.87 -10.77 8.99
N LYS A 81 22.71 -10.42 9.97
CA LYS A 81 23.74 -11.32 10.52
C LYS A 81 23.41 -11.80 11.93
N ALA A 82 22.59 -11.05 12.65
CA ALA A 82 22.13 -11.39 14.00
C ALA A 82 20.60 -11.25 14.15
N VAL A 83 20.02 -12.05 15.04
CA VAL A 83 18.57 -12.02 15.34
C VAL A 83 18.12 -10.65 15.85
N SER A 84 18.99 -9.91 16.56
CA SER A 84 18.71 -8.55 17.03
C SER A 84 18.51 -7.53 15.91
N GLU A 85 18.87 -7.85 14.68
CA GLU A 85 18.76 -6.95 13.52
C GLU A 85 17.43 -7.12 12.76
N ILE A 86 16.63 -8.16 13.06
CA ILE A 86 15.38 -8.48 12.35
C ILE A 86 14.33 -7.36 12.54
N GLU A 87 14.03 -7.00 13.79
CA GLU A 87 13.06 -5.95 14.08
C GLU A 87 13.48 -4.58 13.52
N PRO A 88 14.75 -4.13 13.71
CA PRO A 88 15.23 -2.91 13.06
C PRO A 88 15.12 -2.92 11.53
N ALA A 89 15.35 -4.07 10.88
CA ALA A 89 15.23 -4.20 9.43
C ALA A 89 13.77 -4.02 8.96
N LEU A 90 12.82 -4.69 9.62
CA LEU A 90 11.38 -4.53 9.34
C LEU A 90 10.91 -3.09 9.57
N LYS A 91 11.38 -2.44 10.65
CA LYS A 91 11.05 -1.04 10.93
C LYS A 91 11.63 -0.09 9.89
N LYS A 92 12.84 -0.36 9.39
CA LYS A 92 13.45 0.41 8.29
C LYS A 92 12.61 0.30 7.01
N GLN A 93 12.05 -0.87 6.70
CA GLN A 93 11.16 -0.99 5.53
C GLN A 93 9.94 -0.07 5.66
N LEU A 94 9.31 0.01 6.82
CA LEU A 94 8.18 0.93 7.06
C LEU A 94 8.58 2.40 6.87
N ILE A 95 9.76 2.79 7.35
CA ILE A 95 10.26 4.17 7.21
C ILE A 95 10.58 4.48 5.74
N ILE A 96 11.29 3.58 5.04
CA ILE A 96 11.68 3.77 3.64
C ILE A 96 10.43 3.84 2.76
N SER A 97 9.47 2.92 2.91
CA SER A 97 8.22 2.94 2.12
C SER A 97 7.43 4.22 2.35
N THR A 98 7.37 4.72 3.60
CA THR A 98 6.70 5.98 3.92
C THR A 98 7.34 7.18 3.22
N VAL A 99 8.68 7.26 3.23
CA VAL A 99 9.41 8.36 2.57
C VAL A 99 9.25 8.29 1.05
N VAL A 100 9.43 7.10 0.46
CA VAL A 100 9.29 6.90 -0.99
C VAL A 100 7.85 7.20 -1.44
N MET A 101 6.85 6.76 -0.68
CA MET A 101 5.44 7.02 -1.00
C MET A 101 5.09 8.50 -0.86
N THR A 102 5.63 9.20 0.14
CA THR A 102 5.43 10.64 0.30
C THR A 102 5.96 11.42 -0.91
N ILE A 103 7.15 11.05 -1.41
CA ILE A 103 7.73 11.63 -2.63
C ILE A 103 6.86 11.29 -3.85
N GLY A 104 6.42 10.03 -3.97
CA GLY A 104 5.56 9.58 -5.06
C GLY A 104 4.24 10.37 -5.15
N ILE A 105 3.57 10.56 -4.01
CA ILE A 105 2.32 11.35 -3.93
C ILE A 105 2.61 12.83 -4.23
N ALA A 106 3.70 13.40 -3.72
CA ALA A 106 4.06 14.79 -3.99
C ALA A 106 4.29 15.06 -5.49
N LEU A 107 4.96 14.14 -6.19
CA LEU A 107 5.16 14.21 -7.63
C LEU A 107 3.84 14.09 -8.41
N MET A 108 2.96 13.17 -8.00
CA MET A 108 1.62 13.05 -8.60
C MET A 108 0.78 14.31 -8.42
N LEU A 109 0.81 14.90 -7.23
CA LEU A 109 0.09 16.15 -6.95
C LEU A 109 0.64 17.29 -7.80
N ALA A 110 1.96 17.44 -7.87
CA ALA A 110 2.60 18.46 -8.72
C ALA A 110 2.20 18.30 -10.19
N TRP A 111 2.19 17.06 -10.71
CA TRP A 111 1.73 16.76 -12.07
C TRP A 111 0.28 17.18 -12.30
N SER A 112 -0.61 16.83 -11.36
CA SER A 112 -2.04 17.18 -11.42
C SER A 112 -2.26 18.70 -11.38
N SER A 113 -1.53 19.42 -10.52
CA SER A 113 -1.60 20.88 -10.42
C SER A 113 -1.14 21.58 -11.69
N ILE A 114 -0.06 21.09 -12.34
CA ILE A 114 0.42 21.65 -13.61
C ILE A 114 -0.62 21.46 -14.72
N HIS A 115 -1.27 20.30 -14.76
CA HIS A 115 -2.31 20.03 -15.75
C HIS A 115 -3.56 20.90 -15.57
N LEU A 116 -3.92 21.24 -14.33
CA LEU A 116 -5.06 22.09 -14.02
C LEU A 116 -4.80 23.58 -14.33
N HIS A 117 -3.54 24.03 -14.32
CA HIS A 117 -3.16 25.40 -14.69
C HIS A 117 -3.03 25.64 -16.21
N HIS A 118 -3.03 24.57 -17.01
CA HIS A 118 -2.87 24.63 -18.47
C HIS A 118 -4.20 24.45 -19.24
N LEU A 119 -5.33 24.39 -18.53
CA LEU A 119 -6.71 24.37 -19.03
C LEU A 119 -7.41 25.68 -18.67
#